data_AF-A0A444UNE5-F1
#
_entry.id   AF-A0A444UNE5-F1
#
_cell.length_a   1.000
_cell.length_b   1.000
_cell.length_c   1.000
_cell.angle_alpha   90.00
_cell.angle_beta   90.00
_cell.angle_gamma   90.00
#
_symmetry.space_group_name_H-M   'P 1'
#
loop_
_entity.id
_entity.type
_entity.pdbx_description
1 polymer ?
#
loop_
_entity_poly.entity_id
_entity_poly.type
_entity_poly.pdbx_seq_one_letter_code
_entity_poly.pdbx_strand_id
1 'polypeptide(L)'
;MKSDVQSVQHYTSRRRSLIEDARKEKEAGSPTSTNTEDGLVFELENERVTLNIFFTLRNAKNAGLSKTGKVFETCESRIHHIETRPTKKSKNSVEDLEFFIRCEVHSSDINILINSLKRVADDVKTSREEKVPWFPKKIRDLDKCHHLITKYDPDLDHDHPYALSNEPEYKPFDPETTAVQPYQDQTYQPVYFVSESFEDAKTKLRQYSSKIKKAFSVRYDPFTCSIEVLDKPQKVKNALNQMRDELKNLCFALEKLS
;
A
#
# COMPACT_ATOMS: atom_id res chain seq x y z
N MET A 1 64.25 3.26 -13.83
CA MET A 1 64.44 3.03 -12.38
C MET A 1 63.07 3.16 -11.73
N LYS A 2 62.28 2.08 -11.80
CA LYS A 2 61.89 1.19 -10.68
C LYS A 2 61.25 1.97 -9.52
N SER A 3 59.92 1.96 -9.51
CA SER A 3 59.07 2.21 -8.35
C SER A 3 58.99 0.93 -7.51
N ASP A 4 59.25 1.08 -6.21
CA ASP A 4 59.28 -0.02 -5.26
C ASP A 4 57.89 -0.46 -4.80
N VAL A 5 57.82 -1.78 -4.64
CA VAL A 5 56.71 -2.63 -4.23
C VAL A 5 56.53 -2.55 -2.72
N GLN A 6 55.30 -2.38 -2.23
CA GLN A 6 54.95 -2.68 -0.84
C GLN A 6 54.03 -3.90 -0.81
N SER A 7 54.57 -5.00 -0.30
CA SER A 7 53.91 -6.31 -0.18
C SER A 7 52.84 -6.29 0.91
N VAL A 8 51.63 -6.74 0.58
CA VAL A 8 50.61 -7.07 1.58
C VAL A 8 50.82 -8.50 2.07
N GLN A 9 50.87 -8.67 3.39
CA GLN A 9 51.11 -9.92 4.09
C GLN A 9 50.02 -10.97 3.79
N HIS A 10 50.43 -12.14 3.29
CA HIS A 10 49.59 -13.32 3.24
C HIS A 10 49.38 -13.88 4.64
N TYR A 11 48.17 -13.71 5.19
CA TYR A 11 47.73 -14.50 6.35
C TYR A 11 47.32 -15.89 5.86
N THR A 12 48.22 -16.87 5.96
CA THR A 12 47.90 -18.28 5.77
C THR A 12 47.20 -18.79 7.03
N SER A 13 45.88 -18.94 6.99
CA SER A 13 45.15 -19.74 7.97
C SER A 13 44.11 -20.62 7.31
N ARG A 14 44.45 -21.92 7.30
CA ARG A 14 43.62 -23.12 7.09
C ARG A 14 42.33 -22.93 6.30
N ARG A 15 42.43 -23.15 4.98
CA ARG A 15 41.32 -23.63 4.15
C ARG A 15 40.85 -25.00 4.67
N ARG A 16 39.90 -25.01 5.60
CA ARG A 16 38.91 -26.08 5.72
C ARG A 16 37.57 -25.47 5.40
N SER A 17 37.02 -25.90 4.27
CA SER A 17 35.74 -25.40 3.77
C SER A 17 34.62 -25.99 4.60
N LEU A 18 33.92 -25.17 5.38
CA LEU A 18 32.68 -25.55 6.09
C LEU A 18 31.53 -25.93 5.12
N ILE A 19 31.77 -25.80 3.80
CA ILE A 19 30.85 -26.17 2.73
C ILE A 19 30.87 -27.68 2.47
N GLU A 20 31.98 -28.38 2.72
CA GLU A 20 32.03 -29.85 2.57
C GLU A 20 31.30 -30.57 3.71
N ASP A 21 31.42 -30.07 4.94
CA ASP A 21 30.70 -30.62 6.10
C ASP A 21 29.17 -30.44 5.93
N ALA A 22 28.73 -29.31 5.36
CA ALA A 22 27.33 -29.04 5.04
C ALA A 22 26.76 -29.90 3.88
N ARG A 23 27.62 -30.44 3.01
CA ARG A 23 27.20 -31.36 1.93
C ARG A 23 27.08 -32.79 2.44
N LYS A 24 27.96 -33.22 3.35
CA LYS A 24 27.94 -34.59 3.89
C LYS A 24 26.75 -34.86 4.83
N GLU A 25 26.24 -33.83 5.51
CA GLU A 25 24.99 -33.96 6.29
C GLU A 25 23.72 -33.93 5.41
N LYS A 26 23.77 -33.31 4.22
CA LYS A 26 22.64 -33.28 3.28
C LYS A 26 22.45 -34.58 2.49
N GLU A 27 23.49 -35.40 2.33
CA GLU A 27 23.37 -36.70 1.65
C GLU A 27 22.79 -37.81 2.54
N ALA A 28 22.63 -37.58 3.85
CA ALA A 28 22.01 -38.53 4.77
C ALA A 28 20.53 -38.25 5.10
N GLY A 29 19.92 -37.22 4.49
CA GLY A 29 18.52 -36.87 4.75
C GLY A 29 17.85 -36.20 3.55
N SER A 30 17.13 -36.98 2.75
CA SER A 30 16.21 -36.43 1.74
C SER A 30 15.06 -35.69 2.43
N PRO A 31 14.76 -34.45 2.00
CA PRO A 31 13.50 -34.28 1.28
C PRO A 31 13.63 -33.38 0.05
N THR A 32 12.82 -33.74 -0.95
CA THR A 32 12.50 -33.05 -2.20
C THR A 32 12.15 -31.58 -2.00
N SER A 33 12.90 -30.66 -2.63
CA SER A 33 12.59 -29.23 -2.65
C SER A 33 11.65 -28.89 -3.81
N THR A 34 10.36 -28.76 -3.49
CA THR A 34 9.34 -28.12 -4.33
C THR A 34 9.53 -26.61 -4.37
N ASN A 35 9.20 -26.01 -5.53
CA ASN A 35 9.10 -24.58 -5.83
C ASN A 35 8.69 -23.71 -4.64
N THR A 36 9.48 -22.67 -4.35
CA THR A 36 9.03 -21.56 -3.50
C THR A 36 8.73 -20.38 -4.40
N GLU A 37 7.46 -20.24 -4.75
CA GLU A 37 6.87 -19.01 -5.24
C GLU A 37 6.97 -17.96 -4.12
N ASP A 38 7.87 -16.98 -4.24
CA ASP A 38 7.67 -15.68 -3.60
C ASP A 38 7.11 -14.73 -4.67
N GLY A 39 5.89 -15.07 -5.10
CA GLY A 39 5.02 -14.11 -5.73
C GLY A 39 4.62 -13.08 -4.68
N LEU A 40 4.65 -11.80 -5.03
CA LEU A 40 3.86 -10.80 -4.33
C LEU A 40 2.38 -11.18 -4.50
N VAL A 41 1.91 -12.05 -3.62
CA VAL A 41 0.51 -12.44 -3.51
C VAL A 41 -0.23 -11.18 -3.08
N PHE A 42 -0.86 -10.50 -4.04
CA PHE A 42 -2.07 -9.76 -3.74
C PHE A 42 -3.02 -10.79 -3.14
N GLU A 43 -3.12 -10.79 -1.81
CA GLU A 43 -3.93 -11.74 -1.05
C GLU A 43 -5.29 -11.90 -1.73
N LEU A 44 -5.52 -13.14 -2.16
CA LEU A 44 -6.77 -13.67 -2.69
C LEU A 44 -7.97 -13.04 -1.98
N GLU A 45 -8.98 -12.68 -2.79
CA GLU A 45 -10.27 -12.14 -2.38
C GLU A 45 -10.74 -12.68 -1.03
N ASN A 46 -10.50 -11.90 0.04
CA ASN A 46 -11.28 -12.08 1.25
C ASN A 46 -12.71 -11.68 0.90
N GLU A 47 -13.60 -12.68 0.78
CA GLU A 47 -15.05 -12.49 0.60
C GLU A 47 -15.69 -11.72 1.78
N ARG A 48 -14.91 -11.47 2.83
CA ARG A 48 -15.26 -10.71 4.01
C ARG A 48 -14.76 -9.27 3.93
N VAL A 49 -15.68 -8.34 4.19
CA VAL A 49 -15.47 -6.89 4.16
C VAL A 49 -15.44 -6.36 5.59
N THR A 50 -14.48 -5.49 5.90
CA THR A 50 -14.46 -4.78 7.18
C THR A 50 -15.42 -3.57 7.13
N LEU A 51 -16.34 -3.49 8.09
CA LEU A 51 -17.33 -2.44 8.24
C LEU A 51 -17.10 -1.67 9.55
N ASN A 52 -17.25 -0.35 9.43
CA ASN A 52 -17.35 0.59 10.54
C ASN A 52 -18.83 0.96 10.71
N ILE A 53 -19.40 0.61 11.85
CA ILE A 53 -20.83 0.75 12.14
C ILE A 53 -21.01 1.69 13.33
N PHE A 54 -21.90 2.66 13.18
CA PHE A 54 -22.32 3.58 14.24
C PHE A 54 -23.82 3.45 14.43
N PHE A 55 -24.28 3.38 15.67
CA PHE A 55 -25.71 3.41 15.98
C PHE A 55 -25.94 3.91 17.41
N THR A 56 -27.15 4.37 17.68
CA THR A 56 -27.59 4.79 19.01
C THR A 56 -28.59 3.79 19.57
N LEU A 57 -28.45 3.44 20.84
CA LEU A 57 -29.44 2.68 21.58
C LEU A 57 -30.07 3.57 22.64
N ARG A 58 -31.38 3.80 22.50
CA ARG A 58 -32.19 4.45 23.53
C ARG A 58 -32.49 3.45 24.65
N ASN A 59 -32.19 3.84 25.91
CA ASN A 59 -32.34 2.99 27.10
C ASN A 59 -31.57 1.65 27.03
N ALA A 60 -30.24 1.74 27.18
CA ALA A 60 -29.32 0.61 27.05
C ALA A 60 -29.47 -0.51 28.10
N LYS A 61 -30.27 -0.30 29.17
CA LYS A 61 -30.54 -1.31 30.21
C LYS A 61 -31.51 -2.41 29.77
N ASN A 62 -32.20 -2.23 28.65
CA ASN A 62 -33.16 -3.18 28.11
C ASN A 62 -32.53 -4.17 27.11
N ALA A 63 -33.34 -5.11 26.62
CA ALA A 63 -32.99 -6.11 25.61
C ALA A 63 -32.45 -5.56 24.26
N GLY A 64 -32.25 -4.24 24.11
CA GLY A 64 -31.67 -3.63 22.91
C GLY A 64 -30.24 -4.12 22.64
N LEU A 65 -29.38 -4.21 23.67
CA LEU A 65 -28.02 -4.70 23.50
C LEU A 65 -27.97 -6.18 23.12
N SER A 66 -28.77 -7.01 23.77
CA SER A 66 -28.84 -8.44 23.47
C SER A 66 -29.41 -8.70 22.07
N LYS A 67 -30.44 -7.94 21.65
CA LYS A 67 -30.97 -7.98 20.28
C LYS A 67 -29.92 -7.60 19.26
N THR A 68 -29.19 -6.51 19.50
CA THR A 68 -28.12 -6.05 18.62
C THR A 68 -26.98 -7.07 18.53
N GLY A 69 -26.55 -7.64 19.66
CA GLY A 69 -25.59 -8.74 19.70
C GLY A 69 -26.04 -9.95 18.88
N LYS A 70 -27.34 -10.30 18.95
CA LYS A 70 -27.89 -11.42 18.17
C LYS A 70 -27.85 -11.17 16.66
N VAL A 71 -28.00 -9.92 16.23
CA VAL A 71 -27.87 -9.56 14.81
C VAL A 71 -26.45 -9.85 14.31
N PHE A 72 -25.41 -9.45 15.06
CA PHE A 72 -24.02 -9.71 14.69
C PHE A 72 -23.68 -11.21 14.70
N GLU A 73 -24.24 -11.96 15.65
CA GLU A 73 -24.09 -13.42 15.71
C GLU A 73 -24.76 -14.10 14.50
N THR A 74 -25.97 -13.67 14.13
CA THR A 74 -26.73 -14.24 12.99
C THR A 74 -26.04 -14.00 11.66
N CYS A 75 -25.32 -12.88 11.52
CA CYS A 75 -24.56 -12.54 10.31
C CYS A 75 -23.11 -13.02 10.37
N GLU A 76 -22.76 -13.92 11.32
CA GLU A 76 -21.41 -14.45 11.55
C GLU A 76 -20.30 -13.37 11.48
N SER A 77 -20.62 -12.21 12.06
CA SER A 77 -19.79 -11.02 11.98
C SER A 77 -18.65 -11.11 12.99
N ARG A 78 -17.41 -11.02 12.52
CA ARG A 78 -16.23 -11.02 13.39
C ARG A 78 -15.98 -9.61 13.91
N ILE A 79 -16.29 -9.36 15.17
CA ILE A 79 -16.09 -8.04 15.76
C ILE A 79 -14.62 -7.85 16.14
N HIS A 80 -14.00 -6.76 15.67
CA HIS A 80 -12.62 -6.39 15.99
C HIS A 80 -12.52 -5.36 17.10
N HIS A 81 -13.47 -4.43 17.16
CA HIS A 81 -13.46 -3.33 18.12
C HIS A 81 -14.90 -2.90 18.43
N ILE A 82 -15.22 -2.71 19.71
CA ILE A 82 -16.45 -2.09 20.19
C ILE A 82 -16.05 -0.92 21.09
N GLU A 83 -16.63 0.24 20.82
CA GLU A 83 -16.54 1.42 21.67
C GLU A 83 -17.95 1.95 21.96
N THR A 84 -18.16 2.43 23.18
CA THR A 84 -19.45 3.00 23.61
C THR A 84 -19.23 4.35 24.27
N ARG A 85 -20.07 5.34 23.93
CA ARG A 85 -20.01 6.69 24.50
C ARG A 85 -21.41 7.22 24.87
N PRO A 86 -21.55 8.03 25.93
CA PRO A 86 -22.80 8.72 26.21
C PRO A 86 -23.14 9.75 25.12
N THR A 87 -24.42 9.84 24.76
CA THR A 87 -24.91 10.75 23.71
C THR A 87 -24.86 12.21 24.18
N LYS A 88 -24.34 13.13 23.35
CA LYS A 88 -24.18 14.56 23.72
C LYS A 88 -25.45 15.43 23.60
N LYS A 89 -26.56 14.90 23.07
CA LYS A 89 -27.65 15.73 22.48
C LYS A 89 -28.95 15.86 23.29
N SER A 90 -29.17 15.17 24.40
CA SER A 90 -30.43 15.29 25.14
C SER A 90 -30.22 15.82 26.56
N LYS A 91 -30.89 16.92 26.90
CA LYS A 91 -31.00 17.47 28.26
C LYS A 91 -31.90 16.63 29.19
N ASN A 92 -32.40 15.46 28.74
CA ASN A 92 -33.46 14.71 29.42
C ASN A 92 -33.39 13.16 29.35
N SER A 93 -32.29 12.52 28.92
CA SER A 93 -32.16 11.04 29.03
C SER A 93 -30.76 10.63 29.47
N VAL A 94 -30.64 10.18 30.71
CA VAL A 94 -29.38 9.80 31.37
C VAL A 94 -28.78 8.49 30.80
N GLU A 95 -29.40 7.86 29.78
CA GLU A 95 -29.14 6.45 29.44
C GLU A 95 -29.04 6.13 27.94
N ASP A 96 -28.93 7.13 27.06
CA ASP A 96 -28.74 6.89 25.62
C ASP A 96 -27.25 6.70 25.30
N LEU A 97 -26.92 5.56 24.69
CA LEU A 97 -25.54 5.19 24.35
C LEU A 97 -25.34 5.16 22.83
N GLU A 98 -24.27 5.81 22.37
CA GLU A 98 -23.75 5.68 21.02
C GLU A 98 -22.72 4.55 20.98
N PHE A 99 -22.85 3.67 20.00
CA PHE A 99 -21.96 2.56 19.75
C PHE A 99 -21.18 2.80 18.47
N PHE A 100 -19.88 2.49 18.52
CA PHE A 100 -19.03 2.31 17.38
C PHE A 100 -18.55 0.86 17.37
N ILE A 101 -18.80 0.15 16.27
CA ILE A 101 -18.39 -1.24 16.10
C ILE A 101 -17.62 -1.36 14.80
N ARG A 102 -16.40 -1.89 14.89
CA ARG A 102 -15.62 -2.36 13.74
C ARG A 102 -15.76 -3.87 13.66
N CYS A 103 -16.32 -4.38 12.58
CA CYS A 103 -16.50 -5.82 12.38
C CYS A 103 -16.26 -6.24 10.94
N GLU A 104 -15.90 -7.49 10.74
CA GLU A 104 -15.72 -8.12 9.44
C GLU A 104 -16.92 -9.04 9.14
N VAL A 105 -17.52 -8.86 7.96
CA VAL A 105 -18.80 -9.48 7.58
C VAL A 105 -18.70 -9.98 6.15
N HIS A 106 -19.34 -11.10 5.84
CA HIS A 106 -19.40 -11.60 4.48
C HIS A 106 -20.11 -10.61 3.54
N SER A 107 -19.61 -10.46 2.31
CA SER A 107 -20.10 -9.45 1.37
C SER A 107 -21.59 -9.57 1.03
N SER A 108 -22.14 -10.80 1.03
CA SER A 108 -23.58 -11.08 0.86
C SER A 108 -24.45 -10.56 2.01
N ASP A 109 -23.91 -10.54 3.22
CA ASP A 109 -24.70 -10.36 4.45
C ASP A 109 -24.73 -8.91 4.91
N ILE A 110 -23.96 -8.03 4.27
CA ILE A 110 -23.87 -6.60 4.59
C ILE A 110 -25.28 -5.96 4.66
N ASN A 111 -26.12 -6.21 3.65
CA ASN A 111 -27.46 -5.62 3.59
C ASN A 111 -28.38 -6.22 4.66
N ILE A 112 -28.24 -7.52 4.96
CA ILE A 112 -29.02 -8.22 5.99
C ILE A 112 -28.66 -7.67 7.36
N LEU A 113 -27.37 -7.50 7.65
CA LEU A 113 -26.85 -6.90 8.88
C LEU A 113 -27.40 -5.48 9.09
N ILE A 114 -27.28 -4.61 8.08
CA ILE A 114 -27.74 -3.22 8.17
C ILE A 114 -29.25 -3.15 8.41
N ASN A 115 -30.03 -3.94 7.66
CA ASN A 115 -31.49 -3.93 7.77
C ASN A 115 -31.96 -4.52 9.11
N SER A 116 -31.29 -5.54 9.62
CA SER A 116 -31.58 -6.12 10.93
C SER A 116 -31.20 -5.19 12.06
N LEU A 117 -30.07 -4.48 11.95
CA LEU A 117 -29.62 -3.50 12.94
C LEU A 117 -30.56 -2.29 13.01
N LYS A 118 -31.05 -1.80 11.86
CA LYS A 118 -32.06 -0.72 11.79
C LYS A 118 -33.39 -1.06 12.46
N ARG A 119 -33.70 -2.34 12.70
CA ARG A 119 -34.90 -2.77 13.42
C ARG A 119 -34.75 -2.70 14.94
N VAL A 120 -33.52 -2.70 15.43
CA VAL A 120 -33.20 -2.83 16.86
C VAL A 120 -32.43 -1.62 17.43
N ALA A 121 -31.92 -0.75 16.56
CA ALA A 121 -31.16 0.44 16.91
C ALA A 121 -31.54 1.66 16.07
N ASP A 122 -31.26 2.85 16.61
CA ASP A 122 -31.51 4.14 15.98
C ASP A 122 -30.24 4.71 15.30
N ASP A 123 -30.41 5.63 14.34
CA ASP A 123 -29.32 6.34 13.63
C ASP A 123 -28.19 5.43 13.09
N VAL A 124 -28.55 4.26 12.58
CA VAL A 124 -27.58 3.29 12.04
C VAL A 124 -26.86 3.86 10.80
N LYS A 125 -25.56 4.10 10.93
CA LYS A 125 -24.65 4.50 9.85
C LYS A 125 -23.59 3.44 9.65
N THR A 126 -23.30 3.11 8.41
CA THR A 126 -22.25 2.13 8.06
C THR A 126 -21.31 2.71 7.01
N SER A 127 -20.02 2.38 7.13
CA SER A 127 -18.99 2.69 6.16
C SER A 127 -18.14 1.44 5.94
N ARG A 128 -17.86 1.10 4.68
CA ARG A 128 -16.83 0.11 4.38
C ARG A 128 -15.47 0.70 4.74
N GLU A 129 -14.62 -0.12 5.33
CA GLU A 129 -13.23 0.24 5.55
C GLU A 129 -12.42 -0.25 4.35
N GLU A 130 -11.87 0.68 3.59
CA GLU A 130 -10.94 0.35 2.52
C GLU A 130 -9.58 0.10 3.15
N LYS A 131 -9.09 -1.14 3.05
CA LYS A 131 -7.71 -1.48 3.42
C LYS A 131 -6.78 -0.88 2.38
N VAL A 132 -6.35 0.35 2.61
CA VAL A 132 -5.37 1.03 1.77
C VAL A 132 -3.98 0.57 2.21
N PRO A 133 -3.17 -0.03 1.32
CA PRO A 133 -1.77 -0.32 1.61
C PRO A 133 -1.07 0.95 2.07
N TRP A 134 -0.27 0.84 3.13
CA TRP A 134 0.43 2.00 3.66
C TRP A 134 1.36 2.60 2.60
N PHE A 135 1.38 3.93 2.51
CA PHE A 135 2.33 4.67 1.70
C PHE A 135 2.84 5.90 2.48
N PRO A 136 4.12 6.30 2.28
CA PRO A 136 4.70 7.45 2.96
C PRO A 136 3.98 8.72 2.52
N LYS A 137 3.56 9.55 3.49
CA LYS A 137 2.85 10.82 3.21
C LYS A 137 3.76 12.03 3.36
N LYS A 138 4.81 11.92 4.15
CA LYS A 138 5.85 12.95 4.31
C LYS A 138 7.18 12.36 3.88
N ILE A 139 8.09 13.20 3.41
CA ILE A 139 9.45 12.78 3.04
C ILE A 139 10.15 11.99 4.16
N ARG A 140 9.97 12.40 5.42
CA ARG A 140 10.51 11.72 6.62
C ARG A 140 9.94 10.32 6.86
N ASP A 141 8.79 9.98 6.27
CA ASP A 141 8.25 8.62 6.38
C ASP A 141 9.07 7.61 5.58
N LEU A 142 9.86 8.06 4.60
CA LEU A 142 10.81 7.19 3.88
C LEU A 142 11.88 6.61 4.81
N ASP A 143 12.16 7.27 5.94
CA ASP A 143 13.12 6.78 6.92
C ASP A 143 12.67 5.47 7.60
N LYS A 144 11.41 5.06 7.43
CA LYS A 144 10.90 3.79 7.94
C LYS A 144 11.21 2.62 7.00
N CYS A 145 11.62 2.89 5.77
CA CYS A 145 11.88 1.89 4.73
C CYS A 145 13.31 1.31 4.77
N HIS A 146 14.18 1.78 5.67
CA HIS A 146 15.61 1.41 5.70
C HIS A 146 15.90 -0.09 5.93
N HIS A 147 14.95 -0.88 6.45
CA HIS A 147 15.14 -2.31 6.69
C HIS A 147 14.94 -3.19 5.45
N LEU A 148 14.54 -2.60 4.30
CA LEU A 148 14.26 -3.32 3.04
C LEU A 148 15.45 -3.36 2.08
N ILE A 149 16.67 -3.11 2.56
CA ILE A 149 17.87 -3.19 1.72
C ILE A 149 18.14 -4.66 1.43
N THR A 150 17.77 -5.10 0.22
CA THR A 150 18.32 -6.32 -0.39
C THR A 150 19.84 -6.18 -0.37
N LYS A 151 20.49 -7.06 0.39
CA LYS A 151 21.94 -7.04 0.58
C LYS A 151 22.59 -7.30 -0.78
N TYR A 152 23.11 -6.23 -1.37
CA TYR A 152 24.03 -6.34 -2.50
C TYR A 152 25.35 -6.91 -1.97
N ASP A 153 25.73 -8.10 -2.44
CA ASP A 153 27.00 -8.74 -2.13
C ASP A 153 27.97 -8.51 -3.31
N PRO A 154 28.97 -7.62 -3.16
CA PRO A 154 29.88 -7.25 -4.24
C PRO A 154 30.82 -8.38 -4.67
N ASP A 155 30.95 -9.45 -3.88
CA ASP A 155 31.88 -10.56 -4.16
C ASP A 155 31.24 -11.68 -5.03
N LEU A 156 30.00 -11.48 -5.50
CA LEU A 156 29.22 -12.50 -6.23
C LEU A 156 29.16 -12.31 -7.76
N ASP A 157 29.69 -11.21 -8.30
CA ASP A 157 29.53 -10.88 -9.73
C ASP A 157 30.89 -10.64 -10.41
N HIS A 158 31.51 -11.72 -10.89
CA HIS A 158 32.82 -11.70 -11.53
C HIS A 158 32.79 -11.67 -13.06
N ASP A 159 31.63 -11.78 -13.70
CA ASP A 159 31.55 -11.90 -15.16
C ASP A 159 30.34 -11.13 -15.72
N HIS A 160 30.52 -9.82 -15.93
CA HIS A 160 29.54 -8.97 -16.63
C HIS A 160 30.04 -8.52 -18.02
N PRO A 161 30.21 -9.43 -18.99
CA PRO A 161 30.41 -9.06 -20.39
C PRO A 161 29.09 -8.51 -20.97
N TYR A 162 29.11 -7.84 -22.12
CA TYR A 162 27.94 -7.39 -22.94
C TYR A 162 27.58 -5.89 -22.97
N ALA A 163 28.40 -4.97 -22.44
CA ALA A 163 28.22 -3.53 -22.76
C ALA A 163 28.41 -3.18 -24.26
N LEU A 164 28.91 -4.11 -25.07
CA LEU A 164 29.31 -3.89 -26.47
C LEU A 164 28.73 -4.90 -27.47
N SER A 165 27.80 -5.79 -27.07
CA SER A 165 27.32 -6.86 -27.96
C SER A 165 26.24 -6.43 -28.96
N ASN A 166 25.60 -5.26 -28.81
CA ASN A 166 24.50 -4.80 -29.68
C ASN A 166 23.34 -5.81 -29.82
N GLU A 167 23.24 -6.77 -28.88
CA GLU A 167 22.21 -7.82 -28.85
C GLU A 167 20.83 -7.40 -28.33
N PRO A 168 20.64 -6.35 -27.50
CA PRO A 168 19.34 -6.17 -26.85
C PRO A 168 18.29 -5.61 -27.82
N GLU A 169 17.04 -6.02 -27.62
CA GLU A 169 15.90 -5.55 -28.40
C GLU A 169 15.39 -4.22 -27.84
N TYR A 170 15.14 -3.24 -28.71
CA TYR A 170 14.56 -1.94 -28.32
C TYR A 170 13.10 -1.86 -28.76
N LYS A 171 12.20 -1.60 -27.82
CA LYS A 171 10.75 -1.44 -28.07
C LYS A 171 10.28 -0.04 -27.69
N PRO A 172 9.24 0.51 -28.34
CA PRO A 172 8.61 1.73 -27.87
C PRO A 172 8.06 1.54 -26.45
N PHE A 173 8.19 2.57 -25.60
CA PHE A 173 7.61 2.55 -24.26
C PHE A 173 6.09 2.54 -24.34
N ASP A 174 5.51 1.42 -23.90
CA ASP A 174 4.08 1.22 -23.67
C ASP A 174 3.89 0.66 -22.25
N PRO A 175 3.29 1.41 -21.31
CA PRO A 175 3.15 0.98 -19.93
C PRO A 175 2.40 -0.34 -19.72
N GLU A 176 1.43 -0.68 -20.57
CA GLU A 176 0.66 -1.93 -20.45
C GLU A 176 1.55 -3.15 -20.71
N THR A 177 2.33 -3.09 -21.80
CA THR A 177 3.27 -4.14 -22.15
C THR A 177 4.47 -4.17 -21.20
N THR A 178 5.04 -3.00 -20.86
CA THR A 178 6.21 -2.90 -19.98
C THR A 178 5.92 -3.40 -18.57
N ALA A 179 4.72 -3.16 -18.03
CA ALA A 179 4.38 -3.54 -16.65
C ALA A 179 4.34 -5.05 -16.41
N VAL A 180 4.15 -5.86 -17.47
CA VAL A 180 4.08 -7.33 -17.39
C VAL A 180 5.28 -8.02 -18.02
N GLN A 181 6.25 -7.27 -18.54
CA GLN A 181 7.45 -7.82 -19.15
C GLN A 181 8.31 -8.51 -18.08
N PRO A 182 8.61 -9.82 -18.22
CA PRO A 182 9.55 -10.50 -17.34
C PRO A 182 10.94 -9.87 -17.43
N TYR A 183 11.61 -9.75 -16.28
CA TYR A 183 12.96 -9.21 -16.14
C TYR A 183 13.80 -10.09 -15.22
N GLN A 184 15.11 -9.88 -15.24
CA GLN A 184 16.07 -10.50 -14.33
C GLN A 184 16.97 -9.40 -13.75
N ASP A 185 17.64 -9.63 -12.62
CA ASP A 185 18.47 -8.64 -11.93
C ASP A 185 19.97 -9.01 -11.87
N GLN A 186 20.36 -10.12 -12.50
CA GLN A 186 21.71 -10.68 -12.44
C GLN A 186 22.60 -10.25 -13.61
N THR A 187 22.04 -9.90 -14.76
CA THR A 187 22.78 -9.61 -16.00
C THR A 187 22.12 -8.50 -16.83
N TYR A 188 22.61 -8.22 -18.03
CA TYR A 188 21.99 -7.25 -18.95
C TYR A 188 20.57 -7.64 -19.37
N GLN A 189 19.70 -6.62 -19.51
CA GLN A 189 18.31 -6.85 -19.90
C GLN A 189 18.23 -7.20 -21.40
N PRO A 190 17.45 -8.23 -21.78
CA PRO A 190 17.29 -8.61 -23.19
C PRO A 190 16.44 -7.60 -23.97
N VAL A 191 15.60 -6.81 -23.29
CA VAL A 191 14.67 -5.84 -23.90
C VAL A 191 14.75 -4.51 -23.15
N TYR A 192 14.87 -3.42 -23.90
CA TYR A 192 14.77 -2.05 -23.39
C TYR A 192 13.57 -1.32 -24.00
N PHE A 193 12.81 -0.63 -23.15
CA PHE A 193 11.70 0.22 -23.61
C PHE A 193 12.14 1.68 -23.70
N VAL A 194 11.94 2.27 -24.87
CA VAL A 194 12.42 3.61 -25.22
C VAL A 194 11.23 4.54 -25.39
N SER A 195 11.24 5.65 -24.66
CA SER A 195 10.32 6.77 -24.86
C SER A 195 10.94 7.84 -25.74
N GLU A 196 10.14 8.56 -26.51
CA GLU A 196 10.62 9.65 -27.37
C GLU A 196 11.10 10.86 -26.54
N SER A 197 10.50 11.08 -25.36
CA SER A 197 10.89 12.14 -24.42
C SER A 197 10.38 11.86 -23.00
N PHE A 198 10.86 12.63 -22.02
CA PHE A 198 10.32 12.60 -20.66
C PHE A 198 8.85 12.99 -20.59
N GLU A 199 8.38 13.89 -21.45
CA GLU A 199 6.98 14.31 -21.46
C GLU A 199 6.07 13.22 -22.05
N ASP A 200 6.54 12.50 -23.08
CA ASP A 200 5.87 11.30 -23.62
C ASP A 200 5.73 10.23 -22.53
N ALA A 201 6.85 9.87 -21.87
CA ALA A 201 6.86 8.89 -20.80
C ALA A 201 5.90 9.25 -19.65
N LYS A 202 5.94 10.50 -19.21
CA LYS A 202 5.08 11.04 -18.15
C LYS A 202 3.60 10.99 -18.54
N THR A 203 3.27 11.33 -19.79
CA THR A 203 1.90 11.32 -20.30
C THR A 203 1.36 9.89 -20.36
N LYS A 204 2.12 8.96 -20.95
CA LYS A 204 1.76 7.54 -21.02
C LYS A 204 1.59 6.93 -19.62
N LEU A 205 2.51 7.21 -18.69
CA LEU A 205 2.42 6.71 -17.32
C LEU A 205 1.20 7.28 -16.58
N ARG A 206 0.86 8.56 -16.78
CA ARG A 206 -0.36 9.17 -16.23
C ARG A 206 -1.61 8.48 -16.74
N GLN A 207 -1.71 8.26 -18.04
CA GLN A 207 -2.84 7.56 -18.67
C GLN A 207 -2.95 6.11 -18.19
N TYR A 208 -1.83 5.39 -18.03
CA TYR A 208 -1.83 4.05 -17.46
C TYR A 208 -2.31 4.07 -16.00
N SER A 209 -1.76 4.99 -15.19
CA SER A 209 -2.09 5.10 -13.76
C SER A 209 -3.55 5.49 -13.47
N SER A 210 -4.26 6.09 -14.44
CA SER A 210 -5.68 6.43 -14.30
C SER A 210 -6.60 5.22 -14.45
N LYS A 211 -6.13 4.15 -15.10
CA LYS A 211 -6.86 2.87 -15.21
C LYS A 211 -6.81 2.06 -13.92
N ILE A 212 -5.81 2.33 -13.07
CA ILE A 212 -5.67 1.69 -11.76
C ILE A 212 -6.82 2.16 -10.86
N LYS A 213 -7.70 1.23 -10.46
CA LYS A 213 -8.79 1.52 -9.52
C LYS A 213 -8.21 1.92 -8.16
N LYS A 214 -8.32 3.20 -7.82
CA LYS A 214 -7.90 3.74 -6.52
C LYS A 214 -9.11 4.28 -5.78
N ALA A 215 -9.21 3.94 -4.50
CA ALA A 215 -10.21 4.43 -3.56
C ALA A 215 -10.16 5.97 -3.35
N PHE A 216 -9.01 6.57 -3.59
CA PHE A 216 -8.75 7.99 -3.38
C PHE A 216 -7.73 8.49 -4.41
N SER A 217 -7.73 9.80 -4.63
CA SER A 217 -6.67 10.47 -5.39
C SER A 217 -5.64 11.07 -4.44
N VAL A 218 -4.44 11.34 -4.94
CA VAL A 218 -3.37 11.98 -4.18
C VAL A 218 -2.85 13.21 -4.92
N ARG A 219 -2.51 14.24 -4.17
CA ARG A 219 -1.89 15.47 -4.67
C ARG A 219 -0.60 15.72 -3.91
N TYR A 220 0.46 16.08 -4.62
CA TYR A 220 1.69 16.53 -3.98
C TYR A 220 1.58 18.02 -3.67
N ASP A 221 1.85 18.39 -2.42
CA ASP A 221 2.02 19.78 -1.99
C ASP A 221 3.52 20.10 -1.92
N PRO A 222 4.04 20.95 -2.82
CA PRO A 222 5.46 21.31 -2.86
C PRO A 222 5.88 22.19 -1.69
N PHE A 223 4.98 22.93 -1.03
CA PHE A 223 5.33 23.82 0.07
C PHE A 223 5.57 23.05 1.37
N THR A 224 4.80 22.00 1.60
CA THR A 224 4.91 21.16 2.80
C THR A 224 5.69 19.86 2.55
N CYS A 225 6.13 19.64 1.31
CA CYS A 225 6.78 18.40 0.85
C CYS A 225 5.99 17.16 1.28
N SER A 226 4.68 17.19 1.06
CA SER A 226 3.77 16.15 1.55
C SER A 226 2.74 15.71 0.52
N ILE A 227 2.25 14.49 0.68
CA ILE A 227 1.19 13.92 -0.13
C ILE A 227 -0.15 14.15 0.59
N GLU A 228 -1.00 14.93 -0.03
CA GLU A 228 -2.38 15.15 0.38
C GLU A 228 -3.28 14.07 -0.23
N VAL A 229 -4.03 13.37 0.62
CA VAL A 229 -5.00 12.36 0.21
C VAL A 229 -6.37 13.01 0.01
N LEU A 230 -6.88 12.97 -1.21
CA LEU A 230 -8.17 13.49 -1.63
C LEU A 230 -9.22 12.35 -1.61
N ASP A 231 -9.62 11.98 -0.40
CA ASP A 231 -10.59 10.90 -0.08
C ASP A 231 -11.99 11.43 0.26
N LYS A 232 -12.13 12.73 0.54
CA LYS A 232 -13.37 13.35 1.02
C LYS A 232 -13.72 14.60 0.21
N PRO A 233 -15.01 14.87 -0.04
CA PRO A 233 -15.45 16.06 -0.79
C PRO A 233 -14.91 17.38 -0.21
N GLN A 234 -14.80 17.48 1.11
CA GLN A 234 -14.28 18.68 1.77
C GLN A 234 -12.80 18.93 1.43
N LYS A 235 -11.97 17.88 1.37
CA LYS A 235 -10.56 18.02 1.00
C LYS A 235 -10.41 18.44 -0.46
N VAL A 236 -11.22 17.85 -1.35
CA VAL A 236 -11.26 18.26 -2.77
C VAL A 236 -11.67 19.73 -2.90
N LYS A 237 -12.71 20.16 -2.19
CA LYS A 237 -13.16 21.56 -2.18
C LYS A 237 -12.08 22.51 -1.69
N ASN A 238 -11.36 22.15 -0.63
CA ASN A 238 -10.25 22.95 -0.11
C ASN A 238 -9.12 23.08 -1.14
N ALA A 239 -8.72 21.98 -1.78
CA ALA A 239 -7.72 22.00 -2.85
C ALA A 239 -8.14 22.88 -4.04
N LEU A 240 -9.42 22.79 -4.46
CA LEU A 240 -9.96 23.63 -5.54
C LEU A 240 -9.96 25.12 -5.18
N ASN A 241 -10.33 25.46 -3.94
CA ASN A 241 -10.30 26.84 -3.47
C ASN A 241 -8.86 27.40 -3.47
N GLN A 242 -7.89 26.60 -3.04
CA GLN A 242 -6.47 26.99 -3.07
C GLN A 242 -6.01 27.29 -4.50
N MET A 243 -6.29 26.41 -5.47
CA MET A 243 -5.93 26.65 -6.87
C MET A 243 -6.64 27.88 -7.46
N ARG A 244 -7.90 28.13 -7.08
CA ARG A 244 -8.63 29.33 -7.50
C ARG A 244 -7.94 30.59 -6.99
N ASP A 245 -7.47 30.57 -5.74
CA ASP A 245 -6.81 31.72 -5.14
C ASP A 245 -5.41 31.93 -5.77
N GLU A 246 -4.69 30.86 -6.12
CA GLU A 246 -3.46 30.93 -6.93
C GLU A 246 -3.70 31.52 -8.32
N LEU A 247 -4.75 31.08 -9.02
CA LEU A 247 -5.13 31.63 -10.33
C LEU A 247 -5.47 33.13 -10.25
N LYS A 248 -6.17 33.57 -9.21
CA LYS A 248 -6.45 35.00 -8.99
C LYS A 248 -5.16 35.81 -8.83
N ASN A 249 -4.18 35.28 -8.09
CA ASN A 249 -2.90 35.94 -7.93
C ASN A 249 -2.16 36.08 -9.27
N LEU A 250 -2.22 35.06 -10.12
CA LEU A 250 -1.64 35.11 -11.46
C LEU A 250 -2.37 36.10 -12.37
N CYS A 251 -3.70 36.16 -12.34
CA CYS A 251 -4.47 37.17 -13.08
C CYS A 251 -4.09 38.59 -12.67
N PHE A 252 -4.00 38.87 -11.37
CA PHE A 252 -3.58 40.19 -10.88
C PHE A 252 -2.14 40.54 -11.27
N ALA A 253 -1.23 39.56 -11.29
CA ALA A 253 0.12 39.75 -11.79
C ALA A 253 0.13 40.08 -13.30
N LEU A 254 -0.73 39.42 -14.09
CA LEU A 254 -0.87 39.68 -15.52
C LEU A 254 -1.44 41.08 -15.79
N GLU A 255 -2.46 41.51 -15.05
CA GLU A 255 -3.04 42.86 -15.16
C GLU A 255 -2.02 43.97 -14.87
N LYS A 256 -1.04 43.71 -14.00
CA LYS A 256 0.05 44.66 -13.70
C LYS A 256 1.15 44.72 -14.76
N LEU A 257 1.25 43.68 -15.58
CA LEU A 257 2.24 43.59 -16.67
C LEU A 257 1.67 44.07 -18.00
N SER A 258 0.34 44.15 -18.12
CA SER A 258 -0.38 44.76 -19.24
C SER A 258 -0.54 46.26 -19.07
#